data_AF-A0A959ZQU8-F1
#
_entry.id   AF-A0A959ZQU8-F1
#
_cell.length_a   1.000
_cell.length_b   1.000
_cell.length_c   1.000
_cell.angle_alpha   90.00
_cell.angle_beta   90.00
_cell.angle_gamma   90.00
#
_symmetry.space_group_name_H-M   'P 1'
#
loop_
_entity.id
_entity.type
_entity.pdbx_description
1 polymer ?
#
loop_
_entity_poly.entity_id
_entity_poly.type
_entity_poly.pdbx_seq_one_letter_code
_entity_poly.pdbx_strand_id
1 'polypeptide(L)'
;MSLGRGFSTLLGSFVCAIAILAGGSTASAELVDTEELGDGVQRLTYRIGPIDVTTGQNRIVYKLITAQERPPVDGYITAFRPNLVNPDGTIPKSSSIMFHHGVWINLSRRDATSGRMSERFIGTGEEKTEVVFPPGFGYFHDGGDTWLLNHMIHNLTPAEHTLYITYQIDFVPETSPAAEGMRGVRPIWMDVVNPNPYPVFDTYKGSGGKDGKIVWPYEAKEDPYKDGIKRNLWTVDRDGVMVWSVGHVHTGGLATDLYLNRDGAKYEGPKCPKPKILTSLTTRKLRAMPKAKRKAKAKSRRKAAARYRKCRAKMPDVKGERVHLFTSQANYYEPAGPVSWDMAMRNTRPDWLVGVKAGDTLEVTTTYETKRASWYENMGIHIGYMADGDGGKNPYKTRVDYLGPVNHPHYPENNDHGGKLPTVGPDPTLLPNGPMVSNPFTISDYSFGQGDFRLPGSLANPAVVEKGETFTFGLSESDIEKEVWHSLTSCKAPCNKSTGIAYPIADGSFRFDSGQLGVGGAPTVERTTWTTPANLPVGTHTFFCRIHPLMRGAIRVVPKNGG
;
A
#
# COMPACT_ATOMS: atom_id res chain seq x y z
N MET A 1 -57.17 10.15 -12.54
CA MET A 1 -56.57 11.36 -13.14
C MET A 1 -55.47 11.81 -12.18
N SER A 2 -54.20 11.46 -12.38
CA SER A 2 -53.21 12.14 -13.26
C SER A 2 -53.08 13.62 -12.87
N LEU A 3 -51.96 14.24 -12.47
CA LEU A 3 -50.51 14.12 -12.74
C LEU A 3 -49.76 14.60 -11.47
N GLY A 4 -48.49 14.32 -11.14
CA GLY A 4 -47.31 14.07 -11.96
C GLY A 4 -46.41 15.33 -12.00
N ARG A 5 -45.32 15.35 -11.20
CA ARG A 5 -44.09 16.18 -11.28
C ARG A 5 -43.23 15.78 -10.06
N GLY A 6 -42.13 15.04 -10.14
CA GLY A 6 -41.08 15.01 -11.17
C GLY A 6 -39.89 15.84 -10.72
N PHE A 7 -39.22 15.45 -9.63
CA PHE A 7 -37.91 15.99 -9.25
C PHE A 7 -36.84 15.19 -9.99
N SER A 8 -36.28 15.78 -11.04
CA SER A 8 -35.12 15.23 -11.74
C SER A 8 -33.86 15.49 -10.91
N THR A 9 -33.27 14.42 -10.39
CA THR A 9 -31.92 14.38 -9.86
C THR A 9 -30.94 14.60 -11.02
N LEU A 10 -30.21 15.72 -11.02
CA LEU A 10 -29.06 15.89 -11.91
C LEU A 10 -27.98 14.89 -11.48
N LEU A 11 -27.77 13.85 -12.30
CA LEU A 11 -26.53 13.08 -12.32
C LEU A 11 -25.41 14.00 -12.81
N GLY A 12 -24.58 14.50 -11.90
CA GLY A 12 -23.30 15.08 -12.26
C GLY A 12 -22.38 13.99 -12.81
N SER A 13 -22.20 13.96 -14.13
CA SER A 13 -21.18 13.15 -14.77
C SER A 13 -19.81 13.78 -14.45
N PHE A 14 -19.06 13.15 -13.55
CA PHE A 14 -17.63 13.45 -13.36
C PHE A 14 -16.88 12.93 -14.60
N VAL A 15 -16.60 13.82 -15.54
CA VAL A 15 -15.66 13.58 -16.63
C VAL A 15 -14.27 13.82 -16.04
N CYS A 16 -13.52 12.75 -15.75
CA CYS A 16 -12.07 12.87 -15.59
C CYS A 16 -11.51 13.35 -16.93
N ALA A 17 -10.92 14.54 -16.95
CA ALA A 17 -10.22 15.04 -18.11
C ALA A 17 -8.98 14.15 -18.34
N ILE A 18 -8.99 13.38 -19.42
CA ILE A 18 -7.83 12.63 -19.90
C ILE A 18 -6.94 13.64 -20.63
N ALA A 19 -5.86 14.09 -19.99
CA ALA A 19 -4.83 14.86 -20.67
C ALA A 19 -3.94 13.88 -21.49
N ILE A 20 -4.12 13.84 -22.80
CA ILE A 20 -3.21 13.17 -23.73
C ILE A 20 -2.17 14.21 -24.16
N LEU A 21 -1.01 14.23 -23.49
CA LEU A 21 0.14 15.02 -23.97
C LEU A 21 0.87 14.19 -25.04
N ALA A 22 0.73 14.59 -26.31
CA ALA A 22 1.53 14.09 -27.41
C ALA A 22 2.87 14.85 -27.45
N GLY A 23 3.84 14.41 -26.65
CA GLY A 23 5.23 14.87 -26.73
C GLY A 23 5.99 14.07 -27.79
N GLY A 24 6.47 14.73 -28.83
CA GLY A 24 7.28 14.13 -29.89
C GLY A 24 8.70 13.81 -29.42
N SER A 25 8.94 12.55 -29.08
CA SER A 25 10.24 11.89 -29.11
C SER A 25 10.01 10.50 -29.68
N THR A 26 10.66 10.12 -30.77
CA THR A 26 10.61 8.74 -31.28
C THR A 26 11.37 7.84 -30.31
N ALA A 27 10.67 7.37 -29.29
CA ALA A 27 11.15 6.35 -28.40
C ALA A 27 10.25 5.13 -28.52
N SER A 28 10.73 4.18 -29.32
CA SER A 28 10.21 2.83 -29.34
C SER A 28 10.72 2.12 -28.10
N ALA A 29 9.82 1.85 -27.17
CA ALA A 29 10.05 0.84 -26.17
C ALA A 29 10.19 -0.54 -26.86
N GLU A 30 11.09 -1.36 -26.33
CA GLU A 30 11.59 -2.56 -27.01
C GLU A 30 11.69 -3.71 -26.02
N LEU A 31 11.51 -4.94 -26.53
CA LEU A 31 11.98 -6.15 -25.89
C LEU A 31 13.51 -6.07 -25.80
N VAL A 32 14.04 -5.87 -24.60
CA VAL A 32 15.47 -5.62 -24.38
C VAL A 32 16.27 -6.91 -24.26
N ASP A 33 15.64 -7.96 -23.74
CA ASP A 33 16.31 -9.24 -23.52
C ASP A 33 15.31 -10.40 -23.55
N THR A 34 15.79 -11.54 -24.04
CA THR A 34 15.06 -12.82 -24.08
C THR A 34 16.00 -13.93 -23.62
N GLU A 35 15.63 -14.60 -22.53
CA GLU A 35 16.35 -15.76 -22.00
C GLU A 35 15.46 -17.01 -22.12
N GLU A 36 15.98 -18.09 -22.70
CA GLU A 36 15.30 -19.39 -22.73
C GLU A 36 15.52 -20.14 -21.41
N LEU A 37 14.44 -20.40 -20.67
CA LEU A 37 14.47 -21.06 -19.36
C LEU A 37 14.31 -22.59 -19.44
N GLY A 38 14.12 -23.13 -20.65
CA GLY A 38 13.87 -24.56 -20.91
C GLY A 38 12.41 -24.87 -21.19
N ASP A 39 12.15 -26.00 -21.88
CA ASP A 39 10.81 -26.48 -22.26
C ASP A 39 9.91 -25.42 -22.95
N GLY A 40 10.53 -24.49 -23.68
CA GLY A 40 9.84 -23.40 -24.38
C GLY A 40 9.30 -22.29 -23.45
N VAL A 41 9.74 -22.25 -22.20
CA VAL A 41 9.53 -21.10 -21.29
C VAL A 41 10.56 -20.03 -21.59
N GLN A 42 10.09 -18.80 -21.75
CA GLN A 42 10.93 -17.64 -22.05
C GLN A 42 10.88 -16.63 -20.92
N ARG A 43 11.99 -15.97 -20.65
CA ARG A 43 12.05 -14.79 -19.81
C ARG A 43 12.26 -13.57 -20.69
N LEU A 44 11.28 -12.69 -20.70
CA LEU A 44 11.24 -11.51 -21.57
C LEU A 44 11.38 -10.26 -20.71
N THR A 45 12.33 -9.39 -21.05
CA THR A 45 12.55 -8.12 -20.35
C THR A 45 12.14 -6.96 -21.25
N TYR A 46 11.16 -6.18 -20.81
CA TYR A 46 10.68 -5.00 -21.54
C TYR A 46 11.14 -3.72 -20.85
N ARG A 47 11.32 -2.67 -21.65
CA ARG A 47 11.67 -1.32 -21.17
C ARG A 47 10.76 -0.27 -21.79
N ILE A 48 9.89 0.29 -20.97
CA ILE A 48 8.94 1.35 -21.28
C ILE A 48 9.59 2.70 -21.00
N GLY A 49 9.72 3.55 -22.02
CA GLY A 49 10.19 4.92 -21.85
C GLY A 49 10.84 5.49 -23.12
N PRO A 50 11.54 6.64 -23.01
CA PRO A 50 11.75 7.39 -21.78
C PRO A 50 10.43 7.92 -21.22
N ILE A 51 10.40 8.06 -19.90
CA ILE A 51 9.33 8.70 -19.14
C ILE A 51 9.93 9.98 -18.58
N ASP A 52 9.38 11.11 -18.98
CA ASP A 52 9.75 12.40 -18.42
C ASP A 52 9.06 12.58 -17.07
N VAL A 53 9.87 12.68 -16.01
CA VAL A 53 9.40 12.88 -14.64
C VAL A 53 9.69 14.32 -14.27
N THR A 54 8.63 15.11 -14.17
CA THR A 54 8.76 16.54 -13.87
C THR A 54 9.26 16.77 -12.44
N THR A 55 9.76 17.97 -12.20
CA THR A 55 10.19 18.44 -10.88
C THR A 55 9.10 18.19 -9.83
N GLY A 56 9.44 17.54 -8.71
CA GLY A 56 8.52 17.37 -7.57
C GLY A 56 7.26 16.55 -7.85
N GLN A 57 7.21 15.83 -8.98
CA GLN A 57 6.01 15.15 -9.46
C GLN A 57 5.40 14.23 -8.41
N ASN A 58 4.10 14.40 -8.18
CA ASN A 58 3.27 13.43 -7.46
C ASN A 58 1.83 13.38 -8.01
N ARG A 59 1.66 12.59 -9.08
CA ARG A 59 0.38 12.44 -9.79
C ARG A 59 0.28 11.07 -10.47
N ILE A 60 -0.95 10.68 -10.77
CA ILE A 60 -1.25 9.50 -11.59
C ILE A 60 -1.03 9.83 -13.07
N VAL A 61 -0.31 8.95 -13.78
CA VAL A 61 -0.04 9.08 -15.21
C VAL A 61 -0.41 7.76 -15.90
N TYR A 62 -0.97 7.87 -17.10
CA TYR A 62 -1.36 6.72 -17.91
C TYR A 62 -0.51 6.64 -19.18
N LYS A 63 -0.04 5.44 -19.49
CA LYS A 63 0.65 5.14 -20.73
C LYS A 63 0.04 3.91 -21.40
N LEU A 64 -0.36 4.04 -22.66
CA LEU A 64 -0.75 2.89 -23.47
C LEU A 64 0.47 2.02 -23.73
N ILE A 65 0.33 0.72 -23.50
CA ILE A 65 1.35 -0.28 -23.81
C ILE A 65 1.16 -0.75 -25.25
N THR A 66 2.18 -0.56 -26.08
CA THR A 66 2.17 -0.93 -27.51
C THR A 66 2.36 -2.43 -27.70
N ALA A 67 2.13 -2.92 -28.92
CA ALA A 67 2.32 -4.34 -29.24
C ALA A 67 3.78 -4.80 -29.09
N GLN A 68 4.75 -3.90 -29.21
CA GLN A 68 6.18 -4.17 -29.02
C GLN A 68 6.59 -4.19 -27.53
N GLU A 69 5.74 -3.65 -26.66
CA GLU A 69 5.89 -3.62 -25.21
C GLU A 69 5.08 -4.76 -24.55
N ARG A 70 4.92 -5.92 -25.18
CA ARG A 70 4.29 -7.11 -24.58
C ARG A 70 4.49 -8.33 -25.47
N PRO A 71 4.21 -9.56 -24.99
CA PRO A 71 4.29 -10.73 -25.85
C PRO A 71 3.41 -10.59 -27.09
N PRO A 72 3.94 -10.92 -28.29
CA PRO A 72 3.21 -10.76 -29.55
C PRO A 72 2.26 -11.93 -29.86
N VAL A 73 2.33 -13.01 -29.09
CA VAL A 73 1.56 -14.25 -29.29
C VAL A 73 0.78 -14.61 -28.04
N ASP A 74 -0.20 -15.48 -28.20
CA ASP A 74 -0.98 -16.05 -27.11
C ASP A 74 -0.10 -16.92 -26.21
N GLY A 75 -0.38 -16.88 -24.91
CA GLY A 75 0.33 -17.71 -23.94
C GLY A 75 0.05 -17.32 -22.50
N TYR A 76 0.87 -17.84 -21.60
CA TYR A 76 0.69 -17.68 -20.15
C TYR A 76 1.84 -16.89 -19.55
N ILE A 77 1.51 -15.81 -18.85
CA ILE A 77 2.43 -15.09 -17.97
C ILE A 77 2.46 -15.83 -16.64
N THR A 78 3.59 -16.44 -16.31
CA THR A 78 3.81 -17.23 -15.09
C THR A 78 4.52 -16.44 -13.99
N ALA A 79 5.24 -15.39 -14.36
CA ALA A 79 5.80 -14.41 -13.43
C ALA A 79 5.82 -13.00 -14.03
N PHE A 80 5.80 -11.98 -13.18
CA PHE A 80 5.87 -10.57 -13.55
C PHE A 80 6.64 -9.78 -12.47
N ARG A 81 7.73 -9.11 -12.87
CA ARG A 81 8.66 -8.42 -11.98
C ARG A 81 8.92 -6.99 -12.48
N PRO A 82 8.16 -5.99 -12.00
CA PRO A 82 8.35 -4.60 -12.42
C PRO A 82 9.50 -3.91 -11.69
N ASN A 83 10.09 -2.91 -12.33
CA ASN A 83 11.12 -2.06 -11.74
C ASN A 83 11.19 -0.68 -12.43
N LEU A 84 11.96 0.24 -11.86
CA LEU A 84 12.20 1.58 -12.40
C LEU A 84 13.71 1.82 -12.48
N VAL A 85 14.20 2.27 -13.63
CA VAL A 85 15.64 2.44 -13.88
C VAL A 85 15.96 3.79 -14.51
N ASN A 86 17.17 4.26 -14.25
CA ASN A 86 17.81 5.38 -14.93
C ASN A 86 18.17 5.02 -16.39
N PRO A 87 18.57 6.00 -17.21
CA PRO A 87 18.97 5.73 -18.60
C PRO A 87 20.11 4.73 -18.76
N ASP A 88 21.03 4.68 -17.77
CA ASP A 88 22.18 3.78 -17.70
C ASP A 88 21.85 2.39 -17.12
N GLY A 89 20.59 2.13 -16.76
CA GLY A 89 20.12 0.86 -16.18
C GLY A 89 20.27 0.76 -14.66
N THR A 90 20.89 1.74 -13.98
CA THR A 90 20.93 1.77 -12.51
C THR A 90 19.56 2.08 -11.92
N ILE A 91 19.30 1.64 -10.68
CA ILE A 91 18.04 1.91 -9.99
C ILE A 91 18.21 3.18 -9.14
N PRO A 92 17.31 4.18 -9.24
CA PRO A 92 17.40 5.38 -8.42
C PRO A 92 17.11 5.05 -6.94
N LYS A 93 17.66 5.86 -6.03
CA LYS A 93 17.37 5.72 -4.60
C LYS A 93 15.91 6.01 -4.31
N SER A 94 15.24 5.14 -3.55
CA SER A 94 13.84 5.31 -3.14
C SER A 94 13.60 6.57 -2.30
N SER A 95 14.63 7.08 -1.63
CA SER A 95 14.60 8.36 -0.90
C SER A 95 14.55 9.60 -1.79
N SER A 96 14.73 9.44 -3.11
CA SER A 96 14.75 10.52 -4.10
C SER A 96 13.69 10.34 -5.18
N ILE A 97 13.60 9.13 -5.74
CA ILE A 97 12.62 8.74 -6.75
C ILE A 97 12.04 7.39 -6.35
N MET A 98 10.71 7.29 -6.32
CA MET A 98 10.04 6.05 -5.96
C MET A 98 9.01 5.66 -7.01
N PHE A 99 9.01 4.39 -7.40
CA PHE A 99 7.91 3.80 -8.16
C PHE A 99 6.74 3.52 -7.22
N HIS A 100 6.01 4.57 -6.85
CA HIS A 100 5.00 4.52 -5.80
C HIS A 100 3.87 3.56 -6.13
N HIS A 101 3.31 3.61 -7.35
CA HIS A 101 2.37 2.60 -7.89
C HIS A 101 2.67 2.29 -9.35
N GLY A 102 2.53 1.02 -9.73
CA GLY A 102 2.45 0.55 -11.10
C GLY A 102 1.36 -0.49 -11.24
N VAL A 103 0.34 -0.21 -12.03
CA VAL A 103 -0.81 -1.11 -12.28
C VAL A 103 -0.97 -1.32 -13.78
N TRP A 104 -0.84 -2.56 -14.21
CA TRP A 104 -1.14 -2.95 -15.59
C TRP A 104 -2.62 -3.32 -15.68
N ILE A 105 -3.29 -2.68 -16.64
CA ILE A 105 -4.72 -2.78 -16.87
C ILE A 105 -4.92 -3.35 -18.28
N ASN A 106 -5.64 -4.46 -18.38
CA ASN A 106 -6.06 -5.01 -19.66
C ASN A 106 -7.38 -4.36 -20.08
N LEU A 107 -7.31 -3.49 -21.08
CA LEU A 107 -8.45 -2.75 -21.63
C LEU A 107 -9.40 -3.64 -22.42
N SER A 108 -8.95 -4.80 -22.89
CA SER A 108 -9.76 -5.79 -23.60
C SER A 108 -10.64 -6.63 -22.66
N ARG A 109 -10.41 -6.55 -21.34
CA ARG A 109 -11.08 -7.38 -20.33
C ARG A 109 -11.75 -6.55 -19.23
N ARG A 110 -12.63 -7.19 -18.45
CA ARG A 110 -13.41 -6.56 -17.37
C ARG A 110 -12.89 -6.99 -16.01
N ASP A 111 -12.76 -6.04 -15.09
CA ASP A 111 -12.36 -6.30 -13.71
C ASP A 111 -13.43 -7.13 -12.98
N ALA A 112 -13.02 -8.24 -12.38
CA ALA A 112 -13.92 -9.16 -11.67
C ALA A 112 -14.64 -8.53 -10.47
N THR A 113 -13.99 -7.58 -9.80
CA THR A 113 -14.47 -6.98 -8.55
C THR A 113 -15.09 -5.60 -8.74
N SER A 114 -14.86 -4.99 -9.90
CA SER A 114 -15.37 -3.68 -10.26
C SER A 114 -15.86 -3.68 -11.69
N GLY A 115 -16.86 -4.52 -12.00
CA GLY A 115 -17.30 -4.92 -13.35
C GLY A 115 -17.65 -3.85 -14.40
N ARG A 116 -17.55 -2.55 -14.07
CA ARG A 116 -17.60 -1.44 -15.05
C ARG A 116 -16.21 -1.01 -15.54
N MET A 117 -15.15 -1.36 -14.82
CA MET A 117 -13.76 -1.00 -15.11
C MET A 117 -13.05 -2.09 -15.92
N SER A 118 -11.98 -1.68 -16.61
CA SER A 118 -11.05 -2.59 -17.27
C SER A 118 -10.25 -3.39 -16.25
N GLU A 119 -9.81 -4.59 -16.62
CA GLU A 119 -9.20 -5.56 -15.71
C GLU A 119 -7.83 -5.10 -15.20
N ARG A 120 -7.70 -4.86 -13.89
CA ARG A 120 -6.39 -4.72 -13.25
C ARG A 120 -5.80 -6.11 -13.04
N PHE A 121 -4.71 -6.44 -13.72
CA PHE A 121 -4.18 -7.81 -13.72
C PHE A 121 -2.79 -7.98 -13.10
N ILE A 122 -2.00 -6.90 -12.99
CA ILE A 122 -0.73 -6.88 -12.25
C ILE A 122 -0.62 -5.56 -11.49
N GLY A 123 -0.06 -5.60 -10.28
CA GLY A 123 0.19 -4.44 -9.43
C GLY A 123 1.52 -4.52 -8.71
N THR A 124 2.17 -3.36 -8.56
CA THR A 124 3.32 -3.11 -7.67
C THR A 124 3.14 -1.76 -7.01
N GLY A 125 3.72 -1.59 -5.82
CA GLY A 125 3.83 -0.27 -5.19
C GLY A 125 5.14 -0.06 -4.45
N GLU A 126 5.08 0.70 -3.34
CA GLU A 126 6.20 0.96 -2.42
C GLU A 126 6.95 -0.33 -2.05
N GLU A 127 6.22 -1.43 -1.90
CA GLU A 127 6.71 -2.76 -1.54
C GLU A 127 7.26 -3.60 -2.70
N LYS A 128 7.37 -3.05 -3.92
CA LYS A 128 7.94 -3.68 -5.13
C LYS A 128 7.49 -5.13 -5.39
N THR A 129 6.19 -5.37 -5.27
CA THR A 129 5.57 -6.71 -5.42
C THR A 129 5.92 -7.37 -6.76
N GLU A 130 6.47 -8.59 -6.68
CA GLU A 130 6.62 -9.53 -7.77
C GLU A 130 5.47 -10.56 -7.78
N VAL A 131 4.90 -10.84 -8.95
CA VAL A 131 3.91 -11.91 -9.11
C VAL A 131 4.61 -13.15 -9.63
N VAL A 132 4.47 -14.28 -8.95
CA VAL A 132 5.00 -15.59 -9.39
C VAL A 132 3.97 -16.67 -9.10
N PHE A 133 3.37 -17.22 -10.15
CA PHE A 133 2.33 -18.23 -10.03
C PHE A 133 2.91 -19.61 -9.67
N PRO A 134 2.13 -20.46 -8.95
CA PRO A 134 2.52 -21.84 -8.76
C PRO A 134 2.56 -22.60 -10.10
N PRO A 135 3.38 -23.67 -10.21
CA PRO A 135 3.45 -24.47 -11.43
C PRO A 135 2.09 -24.93 -11.94
N GLY A 136 1.90 -24.88 -13.27
CA GLY A 136 0.63 -25.21 -13.93
C GLY A 136 -0.39 -24.08 -13.97
N PHE A 137 -0.07 -22.89 -13.48
CA PHE A 137 -0.93 -21.71 -13.51
C PHE A 137 -0.22 -20.52 -14.15
N GLY A 138 -0.97 -19.67 -14.85
CA GLY A 138 -0.48 -18.41 -15.39
C GLY A 138 -1.62 -17.50 -15.83
N TYR A 139 -1.37 -16.19 -15.87
CA TYR A 139 -2.32 -15.26 -16.46
C TYR A 139 -2.31 -15.45 -17.96
N PHE A 140 -3.45 -15.85 -18.54
CA PHE A 140 -3.55 -16.04 -19.99
C PHE A 140 -3.55 -14.67 -20.67
N HIS A 141 -2.54 -14.44 -21.50
CA HIS A 141 -2.37 -13.26 -22.34
C HIS A 141 -2.76 -13.61 -23.77
N ASP A 142 -3.69 -12.83 -24.33
CA ASP A 142 -4.05 -12.90 -25.74
C ASP A 142 -3.15 -11.90 -26.50
N GLY A 143 -2.53 -12.34 -27.60
CA GLY A 143 -1.64 -11.52 -28.43
C GLY A 143 -2.32 -10.25 -28.96
N GLY A 144 -3.65 -10.20 -29.01
CA GLY A 144 -4.48 -9.04 -29.34
C GLY A 144 -4.89 -8.15 -28.15
N ASP A 145 -4.56 -8.51 -26.91
CA ASP A 145 -4.93 -7.71 -25.72
C ASP A 145 -4.37 -6.28 -25.79
N THR A 146 -5.14 -5.30 -25.35
CA THR A 146 -4.65 -3.91 -25.23
C THR A 146 -4.38 -3.60 -23.78
N TRP A 147 -3.15 -3.21 -23.45
CA TRP A 147 -2.74 -2.92 -22.08
C TRP A 147 -2.55 -1.42 -21.86
N LEU A 148 -2.86 -0.96 -20.65
CA LEU A 148 -2.62 0.38 -20.15
C LEU A 148 -1.81 0.27 -18.86
N LEU A 149 -0.71 1.01 -18.77
CA LEU A 149 0.02 1.20 -17.53
C LEU A 149 -0.50 2.46 -16.84
N ASN A 150 -1.11 2.27 -15.68
CA ASN A 150 -1.36 3.33 -14.70
C ASN A 150 -0.14 3.36 -13.75
N HIS A 151 0.61 4.46 -13.75
CA HIS A 151 1.77 4.60 -12.88
C HIS A 151 1.76 5.91 -12.11
N MET A 152 2.37 5.86 -10.93
CA MET A 152 2.62 7.01 -10.07
C MET A 152 4.09 6.94 -9.65
N ILE A 153 4.89 7.85 -10.21
CA ILE A 153 6.29 8.01 -9.84
C ILE A 153 6.36 9.23 -8.93
N HIS A 154 6.81 9.03 -7.69
CA HIS A 154 7.10 10.13 -6.77
C HIS A 154 8.48 10.66 -7.09
N ASN A 155 8.57 11.93 -7.44
CA ASN A 155 9.81 12.68 -7.46
C ASN A 155 9.89 13.55 -6.21
N LEU A 156 10.73 13.15 -5.26
CA LEU A 156 10.85 13.80 -3.96
C LEU A 156 11.79 15.02 -4.03
N THR A 157 12.29 15.34 -5.22
CA THR A 157 13.37 16.32 -5.44
C THR A 157 12.97 17.42 -6.44
N PRO A 158 13.68 18.57 -6.41
CA PRO A 158 13.53 19.62 -7.42
C PRO A 158 14.08 19.26 -8.81
N ALA A 159 14.88 18.20 -8.92
CA ALA A 159 15.48 17.82 -10.20
C ALA A 159 14.45 17.12 -11.08
N GLU A 160 14.47 17.41 -12.38
CA GLU A 160 13.76 16.62 -13.39
C GLU A 160 14.56 15.35 -13.70
N HIS A 161 13.85 14.29 -14.08
CA HIS A 161 14.46 12.99 -14.40
C HIS A 161 13.90 12.41 -15.67
N THR A 162 14.74 11.70 -16.41
CA THR A 162 14.31 10.81 -17.48
C THR A 162 14.50 9.38 -17.01
N LEU A 163 13.41 8.63 -16.88
CA LEU A 163 13.43 7.27 -16.35
C LEU A 163 12.82 6.27 -17.32
N TYR A 164 12.97 4.99 -17.02
CA TYR A 164 12.34 3.91 -17.74
C TYR A 164 11.71 2.93 -16.76
N ILE A 165 10.44 2.59 -17.00
CA ILE A 165 9.81 1.47 -16.32
C ILE A 165 10.25 0.21 -17.03
N THR A 166 10.74 -0.77 -16.28
CA THR A 166 11.07 -2.09 -16.80
C THR A 166 10.17 -3.12 -16.18
N TYR A 167 9.93 -4.21 -16.89
CA TYR A 167 9.36 -5.39 -16.26
C TYR A 167 9.84 -6.63 -16.97
N GLN A 168 10.13 -7.65 -16.16
CA GLN A 168 10.50 -8.96 -16.63
C GLN A 168 9.31 -9.90 -16.44
N ILE A 169 8.99 -10.68 -17.47
CA ILE A 169 7.98 -11.73 -17.38
C ILE A 169 8.59 -13.09 -17.69
N ASP A 170 8.12 -14.11 -16.98
CA ASP A 170 8.30 -15.50 -17.40
C ASP A 170 7.06 -15.88 -18.21
N PHE A 171 7.23 -16.20 -19.49
CA PHE A 171 6.18 -16.38 -20.48
C PHE A 171 6.26 -17.77 -21.11
N VAL A 172 5.10 -18.42 -21.22
CA VAL A 172 4.95 -19.72 -21.88
C VAL A 172 4.06 -19.51 -23.10
N PRO A 173 4.60 -19.47 -24.33
CA PRO A 173 3.79 -19.41 -25.54
C PRO A 173 2.80 -20.59 -25.57
N GLU A 174 1.59 -20.37 -26.05
CA GLU A 174 0.58 -21.44 -26.12
C GLU A 174 1.03 -22.63 -27.00
N THR A 175 1.89 -22.36 -27.98
CA THR A 175 2.50 -23.37 -28.86
C THR A 175 3.59 -24.20 -28.19
N SER A 176 4.01 -23.84 -26.98
CA SER A 176 5.05 -24.54 -26.23
C SER A 176 4.52 -25.83 -25.60
N PRO A 177 5.31 -26.92 -25.54
CA PRO A 177 4.96 -28.10 -24.75
C PRO A 177 4.65 -27.79 -23.28
N ALA A 178 5.32 -26.79 -22.69
CA ALA A 178 5.07 -26.39 -21.31
C ALA A 178 3.68 -25.77 -21.08
N ALA A 179 2.97 -25.36 -22.14
CA ALA A 179 1.60 -24.88 -22.04
C ALA A 179 0.58 -26.02 -21.81
N GLU A 180 0.96 -27.27 -22.09
CA GLU A 180 0.05 -28.41 -21.95
C GLU A 180 -0.44 -28.55 -20.51
N GLY A 181 -1.77 -28.49 -20.32
CA GLY A 181 -2.42 -28.62 -19.02
C GLY A 181 -2.30 -27.38 -18.11
N MET A 182 -1.75 -26.27 -18.61
CA MET A 182 -1.77 -25.00 -17.87
C MET A 182 -3.20 -24.51 -17.67
N ARG A 183 -3.44 -23.90 -16.51
CA ARG A 183 -4.71 -23.27 -16.15
C ARG A 183 -4.56 -21.76 -16.12
N GLY A 184 -5.38 -21.08 -16.92
CA GLY A 184 -5.51 -19.63 -16.89
C GLY A 184 -5.99 -19.16 -15.52
N VAL A 185 -5.39 -18.09 -14.99
CA VAL A 185 -5.88 -17.39 -13.80
C VAL A 185 -6.42 -16.02 -14.18
N ARG A 186 -7.44 -15.58 -13.45
CA ARG A 186 -7.97 -14.21 -13.51
C ARG A 186 -7.71 -13.47 -12.20
N PRO A 187 -7.43 -12.16 -12.24
CA PRO A 187 -7.22 -11.35 -11.06
C PRO A 187 -8.53 -11.11 -10.30
N ILE A 188 -8.46 -11.18 -8.98
CA ILE A 188 -9.47 -10.78 -8.00
C ILE A 188 -8.88 -9.60 -7.23
N TRP A 189 -9.09 -8.39 -7.75
CA TRP A 189 -8.51 -7.16 -7.20
C TRP A 189 -9.41 -6.55 -6.12
N MET A 190 -9.25 -6.98 -4.88
CA MET A 190 -10.03 -6.44 -3.77
C MET A 190 -9.32 -5.26 -3.11
N ASP A 191 -10.08 -4.35 -2.52
CA ASP A 191 -9.57 -3.26 -1.71
C ASP A 191 -10.63 -2.87 -0.67
N VAL A 192 -10.18 -2.36 0.46
CA VAL A 192 -11.07 -2.00 1.57
C VAL A 192 -11.97 -0.78 1.23
N VAL A 193 -11.62 0.03 0.24
CA VAL A 193 -12.33 1.19 -0.32
C VAL A 193 -12.82 0.95 -1.77
N ASN A 194 -12.86 -0.29 -2.26
CA ASN A 194 -13.27 -0.62 -3.64
C ASN A 194 -14.77 -0.34 -3.95
N PRO A 195 -15.16 0.10 -5.16
CA PRO A 195 -14.33 0.68 -6.21
C PRO A 195 -14.04 2.15 -5.92
N ASN A 196 -12.76 2.53 -5.95
CA ASN A 196 -12.31 3.90 -5.91
C ASN A 196 -11.04 4.00 -6.77
N PRO A 197 -10.95 4.94 -7.75
CA PRO A 197 -9.75 5.11 -8.59
C PRO A 197 -8.51 5.53 -7.79
N TYR A 198 -8.70 6.10 -6.59
CA TYR A 198 -7.62 6.38 -5.63
C TYR A 198 -8.05 5.90 -4.23
N PRO A 199 -7.91 4.58 -3.95
CA PRO A 199 -8.56 3.91 -2.82
C PRO A 199 -7.81 4.11 -1.49
N VAL A 200 -7.82 5.33 -0.98
CA VAL A 200 -7.05 5.71 0.21
C VAL A 200 -7.90 6.06 1.42
N PHE A 201 -7.33 5.92 2.62
CA PHE A 201 -7.92 6.36 3.89
C PHE A 201 -6.82 6.80 4.87
N ASP A 202 -7.20 7.46 5.96
CA ASP A 202 -6.23 7.91 6.97
C ASP A 202 -6.37 7.14 8.28
N THR A 203 -5.25 6.91 8.95
CA THR A 203 -5.21 6.41 10.34
C THR A 203 -4.33 7.30 11.18
N TYR A 204 -4.75 7.59 12.41
CA TYR A 204 -4.08 8.60 13.18
C TYR A 204 -3.30 8.03 14.36
N LYS A 205 -2.22 8.71 14.74
CA LYS A 205 -1.50 8.38 15.96
C LYS A 205 -2.44 8.34 17.17
N GLY A 206 -2.41 7.24 17.90
CA GLY A 206 -3.24 6.97 19.07
C GLY A 206 -4.68 6.57 18.77
N SER A 207 -5.08 6.36 17.50
CA SER A 207 -6.45 5.94 17.16
C SER A 207 -6.70 4.44 17.33
N GLY A 208 -5.64 3.62 17.37
CA GLY A 208 -5.76 2.19 17.56
C GLY A 208 -6.09 1.75 18.99
N GLY A 209 -6.39 0.46 19.15
CA GLY A 209 -6.69 -0.15 20.43
C GLY A 209 -5.51 -0.18 21.41
N LYS A 210 -5.63 -0.93 22.51
CA LYS A 210 -4.55 -1.08 23.52
C LYS A 210 -3.28 -1.70 22.95
N ASP A 211 -3.38 -2.44 21.87
CA ASP A 211 -2.25 -2.99 21.12
C ASP A 211 -1.60 -1.96 20.19
N GLY A 212 -2.22 -0.79 20.03
CA GLY A 212 -1.84 0.36 19.19
C GLY A 212 -1.77 0.03 17.72
N LYS A 213 -2.74 -0.77 17.28
CA LYS A 213 -3.03 -1.07 15.88
C LYS A 213 -4.48 -0.73 15.60
N ILE A 214 -4.79 -0.56 14.33
CA ILE A 214 -6.17 -0.41 13.86
C ILE A 214 -6.41 -1.40 12.73
N VAL A 215 -7.43 -2.24 12.89
CA VAL A 215 -7.93 -3.14 11.84
C VAL A 215 -9.06 -2.43 11.10
N TRP A 216 -8.77 -1.92 9.91
CA TRP A 216 -9.74 -1.24 9.06
C TRP A 216 -10.48 -2.28 8.18
N PRO A 217 -11.82 -2.19 8.02
CA PRO A 217 -12.71 -1.11 8.46
C PRO A 217 -13.24 -1.23 9.89
N TYR A 218 -13.07 -2.38 10.56
CA TYR A 218 -13.82 -2.71 11.78
C TYR A 218 -13.54 -1.83 13.01
N GLU A 219 -12.32 -1.35 13.14
CA GLU A 219 -11.87 -0.52 14.26
C GLU A 219 -11.79 0.97 13.88
N ALA A 220 -12.28 1.32 12.68
CA ALA A 220 -12.42 2.72 12.29
C ALA A 220 -13.33 3.46 13.27
N LYS A 221 -12.96 4.71 13.61
CA LYS A 221 -13.71 5.52 14.58
C LYS A 221 -15.15 5.80 14.13
N GLU A 222 -15.34 6.01 12.83
CA GLU A 222 -16.64 6.15 12.18
C GLU A 222 -16.84 4.96 11.26
N ASP A 223 -18.08 4.48 11.13
CA ASP A 223 -18.40 3.40 10.18
C ASP A 223 -18.10 3.89 8.75
N PRO A 224 -17.06 3.35 8.09
CA PRO A 224 -16.68 3.80 6.76
C PRO A 224 -17.71 3.38 5.70
N TYR A 225 -18.64 2.49 6.04
CA TYR A 225 -19.70 1.98 5.16
C TYR A 225 -21.10 2.30 5.70
N LYS A 226 -21.25 3.47 6.33
CA LYS A 226 -22.54 3.98 6.81
C LYS A 226 -23.60 4.14 5.70
N ASP A 227 -23.17 4.16 4.45
CA ASP A 227 -24.02 4.16 3.26
C ASP A 227 -24.58 2.77 2.92
N GLY A 228 -24.23 1.74 3.68
CA GLY A 228 -24.65 0.35 3.47
C GLY A 228 -23.81 -0.41 2.44
N ILE A 229 -22.86 0.24 1.76
CA ILE A 229 -22.05 -0.38 0.73
C ILE A 229 -20.75 -0.92 1.35
N LYS A 230 -20.69 -2.24 1.54
CA LYS A 230 -19.52 -2.93 2.08
C LYS A 230 -18.46 -3.13 1.00
N ARG A 231 -17.59 -2.13 0.87
CA ARG A 231 -16.57 -2.02 -0.19
C ARG A 231 -15.47 -3.10 -0.11
N ASN A 232 -15.24 -3.64 1.07
CA ASN A 232 -14.27 -4.72 1.30
C ASN A 232 -14.78 -6.13 0.97
N LEU A 233 -15.98 -6.27 0.41
CA LEU A 233 -16.59 -7.56 0.07
C LEU A 233 -16.65 -7.76 -1.43
N TRP A 234 -16.48 -9.01 -1.86
CA TRP A 234 -16.75 -9.43 -3.24
C TRP A 234 -17.41 -10.80 -3.24
N THR A 235 -18.50 -10.93 -4.01
CA THR A 235 -19.19 -12.20 -4.20
C THR A 235 -18.55 -12.96 -5.36
N VAL A 236 -18.10 -14.18 -5.09
CA VAL A 236 -17.53 -15.09 -6.06
C VAL A 236 -18.59 -15.41 -7.11
N ASP A 237 -18.29 -15.12 -8.38
CA ASP A 237 -19.23 -15.25 -9.49
C ASP A 237 -19.31 -16.66 -10.09
N ARG A 238 -18.30 -17.50 -9.83
CA ARG A 238 -18.22 -18.88 -10.32
C ARG A 238 -17.30 -19.75 -9.47
N ASP A 239 -17.50 -21.06 -9.51
CA ASP A 239 -16.64 -22.03 -8.84
C ASP A 239 -15.19 -21.93 -9.31
N GLY A 240 -14.24 -22.05 -8.38
CA GLY A 240 -12.85 -21.78 -8.67
C GLY A 240 -11.86 -22.19 -7.59
N VAL A 241 -10.60 -21.95 -7.90
CA VAL A 241 -9.47 -22.14 -6.99
C VAL A 241 -8.68 -20.85 -6.89
N MET A 242 -8.57 -20.28 -5.69
CA MET A 242 -7.59 -19.22 -5.43
C MET A 242 -6.20 -19.87 -5.37
N VAL A 243 -5.27 -19.39 -6.19
CA VAL A 243 -3.95 -20.02 -6.37
C VAL A 243 -2.78 -19.16 -5.93
N TRP A 244 -2.99 -17.85 -5.87
CA TRP A 244 -1.98 -16.90 -5.41
C TRP A 244 -2.64 -15.67 -4.82
N SER A 245 -2.03 -15.08 -3.80
CA SER A 245 -2.50 -13.84 -3.19
C SER A 245 -1.39 -13.04 -2.52
N VAL A 246 -1.54 -11.71 -2.53
CA VAL A 246 -0.68 -10.76 -1.80
C VAL A 246 -1.48 -9.51 -1.43
N GLY A 247 -1.05 -8.81 -0.40
CA GLY A 247 -1.57 -7.50 -0.02
C GLY A 247 -0.69 -6.36 -0.52
N HIS A 248 -1.25 -5.16 -0.62
CA HIS A 248 -0.53 -3.91 -0.81
C HIS A 248 -0.99 -2.89 0.24
N VAL A 249 -0.02 -2.24 0.86
CA VAL A 249 -0.20 -1.26 1.94
C VAL A 249 0.81 -0.15 1.73
N HIS A 250 0.53 1.04 2.26
CA HIS A 250 1.53 2.10 2.37
C HIS A 250 2.27 1.97 3.70
N THR A 251 3.27 2.84 3.88
CA THR A 251 3.97 3.04 5.15
C THR A 251 3.01 3.07 6.34
N GLY A 252 3.34 2.35 7.42
CA GLY A 252 2.49 2.14 8.59
C GLY A 252 1.68 0.85 8.53
N GLY A 253 1.49 0.30 7.33
CA GLY A 253 0.77 -0.94 7.09
C GLY A 253 1.47 -2.15 7.70
N LEU A 254 0.71 -3.04 8.33
CA LEU A 254 1.23 -4.23 9.01
C LEU A 254 0.81 -5.51 8.32
N ALA A 255 -0.41 -5.55 7.78
CA ALA A 255 -0.91 -6.69 7.05
C ALA A 255 -2.20 -6.35 6.30
N THR A 256 -2.52 -7.15 5.28
CA THR A 256 -3.91 -7.36 4.84
C THR A 256 -4.33 -8.79 5.12
N ASP A 257 -5.62 -8.99 5.39
CA ASP A 257 -6.20 -10.31 5.62
C ASP A 257 -7.28 -10.60 4.58
N LEU A 258 -7.37 -11.87 4.17
CA LEU A 258 -8.39 -12.38 3.28
C LEU A 258 -9.21 -13.47 4.00
N TYR A 259 -10.52 -13.32 3.94
CA TYR A 259 -11.49 -14.23 4.52
C TYR A 259 -12.47 -14.72 3.45
N LEU A 260 -13.08 -15.87 3.72
CA LEU A 260 -14.19 -16.42 2.95
C LEU A 260 -15.39 -16.60 3.89
N ASN A 261 -16.55 -16.16 3.42
CA ASN A 261 -17.84 -16.42 4.03
C ASN A 261 -18.67 -17.30 3.10
N ARG A 262 -19.27 -18.36 3.63
CA ARG A 262 -20.12 -19.28 2.89
C ARG A 262 -21.37 -19.59 3.72
N ASP A 263 -22.52 -19.22 3.18
CA ASP A 263 -23.81 -19.40 3.83
C ASP A 263 -24.04 -20.87 4.22
N GLY A 264 -24.44 -21.10 5.46
CA GLY A 264 -24.66 -22.43 6.04
C GLY A 264 -23.39 -23.25 6.33
N ALA A 265 -22.20 -22.75 5.98
CA ALA A 265 -20.96 -23.47 6.22
C ALA A 265 -20.62 -23.58 7.71
N LYS A 266 -19.96 -24.68 8.07
CA LYS A 266 -19.55 -24.97 9.45
C LYS A 266 -18.14 -25.52 9.45
N TYR A 267 -17.52 -25.54 10.62
CA TYR A 267 -16.23 -26.22 10.80
C TYR A 267 -16.36 -27.73 10.48
N GLU A 268 -15.59 -28.20 9.51
CA GLU A 268 -15.52 -29.60 9.06
C GLU A 268 -14.14 -30.23 9.30
N GLY A 269 -13.22 -29.46 9.90
CA GLY A 269 -11.84 -29.85 10.08
C GLY A 269 -11.59 -30.90 11.18
N PRO A 270 -10.30 -31.24 11.42
CA PRO A 270 -9.93 -32.25 12.40
C PRO A 270 -10.34 -31.86 13.83
N LYS A 271 -10.83 -32.82 14.62
CA LYS A 271 -11.11 -32.60 16.05
C LYS A 271 -9.83 -32.77 16.85
N CYS A 272 -9.44 -31.72 17.58
CA CYS A 272 -8.28 -31.75 18.49
C CYS A 272 -8.75 -31.62 19.94
N PRO A 273 -9.21 -32.70 20.60
CA PRO A 273 -9.58 -32.65 22.00
C PRO A 273 -8.35 -32.42 22.88
N LYS A 274 -8.46 -31.49 23.85
CA LYS A 274 -7.37 -31.20 24.80
C LYS A 274 -7.13 -32.44 25.68
N PRO A 275 -5.92 -33.05 25.68
CA PRO A 275 -5.66 -34.24 26.48
C PRO A 275 -5.91 -33.97 27.97
N LYS A 276 -6.62 -34.89 28.65
CA LYS A 276 -6.97 -34.75 30.08
C LYS A 276 -5.76 -34.42 30.96
N ILE A 277 -4.58 -34.96 30.67
CA ILE A 277 -3.34 -34.66 31.43
C ILE A 277 -2.93 -33.18 31.38
N LEU A 278 -3.35 -32.42 30.37
CA LEU A 278 -3.06 -30.98 30.28
C LEU A 278 -3.97 -30.14 31.19
N THR A 279 -5.17 -30.65 31.52
CA THR A 279 -6.12 -29.98 32.41
C THR A 279 -6.03 -30.51 33.84
N SER A 280 -5.85 -31.82 34.03
CA SER A 280 -5.89 -32.46 35.34
C SER A 280 -4.58 -32.39 36.13
N LEU A 281 -3.43 -32.25 35.44
CA LEU A 281 -2.11 -32.23 36.05
C LEU A 281 -1.56 -30.80 36.16
N THR A 282 -1.95 -30.11 37.23
CA THR A 282 -1.48 -28.77 37.56
C THR A 282 -0.01 -28.77 38.02
N THR A 283 0.65 -27.62 37.97
CA THR A 283 2.02 -27.44 38.49
C THR A 283 2.10 -27.83 39.97
N ARG A 284 1.07 -27.51 40.77
CA ARG A 284 0.96 -27.90 42.17
C ARG A 284 0.91 -29.43 42.35
N LYS A 285 0.03 -30.11 41.60
CA LYS A 285 -0.06 -31.59 41.64
C LYS A 285 1.23 -32.26 41.18
N LEU A 286 1.93 -31.70 40.18
CA LEU A 286 3.24 -32.17 39.75
C LEU A 286 4.31 -32.03 40.83
N ARG A 287 4.34 -30.89 41.54
CA ARG A 287 5.33 -30.63 42.60
C ARG A 287 5.15 -31.51 43.83
N ALA A 288 3.92 -31.89 44.16
CA ALA A 288 3.60 -32.79 45.27
C ALA A 288 3.96 -34.28 45.02
N MET A 289 4.43 -34.65 43.83
CA MET A 289 4.78 -36.04 43.50
C MET A 289 6.24 -36.37 43.82
N PRO A 290 6.54 -37.64 44.18
CA PRO A 290 7.92 -38.13 44.27
C PRO A 290 8.72 -37.89 42.99
N LYS A 291 10.03 -37.61 43.11
CA LYS A 291 10.90 -37.14 42.02
C LYS A 291 10.81 -37.98 40.74
N ALA A 292 10.80 -39.32 40.87
CA ALA A 292 10.68 -40.23 39.74
C ALA A 292 9.31 -40.12 39.03
N LYS A 293 8.22 -40.17 39.79
CA LYS A 293 6.84 -40.04 39.28
C LYS A 293 6.58 -38.67 38.67
N ARG A 294 7.13 -37.61 39.28
CA ARG A 294 7.11 -36.24 38.76
C ARG A 294 7.79 -36.13 37.40
N LYS A 295 9.00 -36.66 37.25
CA LYS A 295 9.74 -36.67 35.97
C LYS A 295 8.95 -37.40 34.87
N ALA A 296 8.42 -38.59 35.17
CA ALA A 296 7.63 -39.37 34.21
C ALA A 296 6.34 -38.64 33.79
N LYS A 297 5.55 -38.11 34.73
CA LYS A 297 4.31 -37.38 34.43
C LYS A 297 4.57 -36.07 33.69
N ALA A 298 5.65 -35.35 34.02
CA ALA A 298 6.07 -34.15 33.28
C ALA A 298 6.42 -34.48 31.82
N LYS A 299 7.17 -35.58 31.57
CA LYS A 299 7.48 -36.06 30.21
C LYS A 299 6.20 -36.39 29.43
N SER A 300 5.26 -37.13 30.03
CA SER A 300 3.97 -37.45 29.41
C SER A 300 3.14 -36.20 29.10
N ARG A 301 3.09 -35.25 30.04
CA ARG A 301 2.40 -33.95 29.84
C ARG A 301 3.02 -33.17 28.69
N ARG A 302 4.35 -33.12 28.59
CA ARG A 302 5.08 -32.47 27.48
C ARG A 302 4.78 -33.14 26.13
N LYS A 303 4.79 -34.47 26.07
CA LYS A 303 4.46 -35.23 24.85
C LYS A 303 3.00 -35.00 24.43
N ALA A 304 2.07 -35.01 25.38
CA ALA A 304 0.66 -34.70 25.13
C ALA A 304 0.47 -33.26 24.64
N ALA A 305 1.17 -32.29 25.24
CA ALA A 305 1.14 -30.90 24.81
C ALA A 305 1.69 -30.72 23.39
N ALA A 306 2.79 -31.40 23.06
CA ALA A 306 3.36 -31.37 21.71
C ALA A 306 2.40 -31.97 20.67
N ARG A 307 1.79 -33.13 20.95
CA ARG A 307 0.77 -33.74 20.08
C ARG A 307 -0.45 -32.84 19.90
N TYR A 308 -0.94 -32.25 20.99
CA TYR A 308 -2.07 -31.33 20.96
C TYR A 308 -1.77 -30.08 20.13
N ARG A 309 -0.60 -29.46 20.29
CA ARG A 309 -0.15 -28.33 19.46
C ARG A 309 -0.06 -28.71 17.98
N LYS A 310 0.53 -29.87 17.65
CA LYS A 310 0.61 -30.36 16.27
C LYS A 310 -0.77 -30.59 15.64
N CYS A 311 -1.73 -31.08 16.42
CA CYS A 311 -3.11 -31.22 15.96
C CYS A 311 -3.74 -29.84 15.68
N ARG A 312 -3.67 -28.93 16.67
CA ARG A 312 -4.22 -27.57 16.54
C ARG A 312 -3.64 -26.80 15.36
N ALA A 313 -2.35 -26.99 15.07
CA ALA A 313 -1.69 -26.36 13.92
C ALA A 313 -2.23 -26.81 12.55
N LYS A 314 -3.08 -27.84 12.49
CA LYS A 314 -3.74 -28.31 11.26
C LYS A 314 -5.22 -27.89 11.17
N MET A 315 -5.76 -27.27 12.22
CA MET A 315 -7.15 -26.84 12.23
C MET A 315 -7.31 -25.57 11.40
N PRO A 316 -8.30 -25.47 10.51
CA PRO A 316 -8.65 -24.21 9.88
C PRO A 316 -9.20 -23.22 10.92
N ASP A 317 -8.98 -21.91 10.70
CA ASP A 317 -9.53 -20.85 11.55
C ASP A 317 -10.94 -20.48 11.07
N VAL A 318 -11.93 -21.27 11.51
CA VAL A 318 -13.35 -21.07 11.19
C VAL A 318 -14.07 -20.47 12.40
N LYS A 319 -14.81 -19.38 12.18
CA LYS A 319 -15.67 -18.70 13.14
C LYS A 319 -17.08 -18.56 12.55
N GLY A 320 -17.98 -19.47 12.93
CA GLY A 320 -19.29 -19.56 12.29
C GLY A 320 -19.16 -19.95 10.82
N GLU A 321 -19.71 -19.13 9.93
CA GLU A 321 -19.65 -19.28 8.47
C GLU A 321 -18.40 -18.65 7.85
N ARG A 322 -17.59 -17.94 8.64
CA ARG A 322 -16.39 -17.24 8.19
C ARG A 322 -15.16 -18.10 8.41
N VAL A 323 -14.27 -18.17 7.42
CA VAL A 323 -12.95 -18.80 7.54
C VAL A 323 -11.86 -17.85 7.08
N HIS A 324 -10.76 -17.77 7.83
CA HIS A 324 -9.58 -17.02 7.43
C HIS A 324 -8.75 -17.82 6.43
N LEU A 325 -8.41 -17.19 5.30
CA LEU A 325 -7.71 -17.82 4.20
C LEU A 325 -6.22 -17.51 4.20
N PHE A 326 -5.87 -16.24 4.45
CA PHE A 326 -4.50 -15.75 4.32
C PHE A 326 -4.29 -14.39 4.99
N THR A 327 -3.13 -14.21 5.62
CA THR A 327 -2.60 -12.90 6.03
C THR A 327 -1.38 -12.57 5.17
N SER A 328 -1.48 -11.51 4.37
CA SER A 328 -0.33 -10.89 3.73
C SER A 328 0.33 -9.93 4.71
N GLN A 329 1.35 -10.39 5.42
CA GLN A 329 2.06 -9.60 6.43
C GLN A 329 3.18 -8.77 5.80
N ALA A 330 3.31 -7.50 6.19
CA ALA A 330 4.45 -6.66 5.85
C ALA A 330 5.72 -7.11 6.61
N ASN A 331 6.81 -7.29 5.87
CA ASN A 331 8.15 -7.54 6.38
C ASN A 331 9.02 -6.31 6.14
N TYR A 332 9.22 -5.52 7.19
CA TYR A 332 10.12 -4.37 7.16
C TYR A 332 11.58 -4.83 7.32
N TYR A 333 12.42 -4.45 6.38
CA TYR A 333 13.87 -4.63 6.45
C TYR A 333 14.54 -3.52 7.26
N GLU A 334 13.99 -2.30 7.14
CA GLU A 334 14.38 -1.15 7.95
C GLU A 334 14.26 -1.47 9.47
N PRO A 335 15.35 -1.31 10.25
CA PRO A 335 15.32 -1.42 11.71
C PRO A 335 14.35 -0.46 12.40
N ALA A 336 14.13 0.73 11.83
CA ALA A 336 13.08 1.63 12.26
C ALA A 336 11.67 1.08 12.05
N GLY A 337 11.45 -0.06 11.38
CA GLY A 337 10.16 -0.74 11.27
C GLY A 337 9.14 0.02 10.41
N PRO A 338 7.85 0.05 10.78
CA PRO A 338 6.74 0.48 9.91
C PRO A 338 6.66 1.97 9.55
N VAL A 339 7.75 2.71 9.70
CA VAL A 339 7.88 4.11 9.24
C VAL A 339 8.58 4.22 7.90
N SER A 340 8.91 3.10 7.26
CA SER A 340 9.81 3.05 6.12
C SER A 340 9.19 2.40 4.89
N TRP A 341 9.61 2.87 3.72
CA TRP A 341 9.33 2.25 2.43
C TRP A 341 10.11 0.94 2.20
N ASP A 342 11.10 0.59 3.03
CA ASP A 342 11.87 -0.65 2.88
C ASP A 342 11.14 -1.85 3.49
N MET A 343 10.12 -2.30 2.77
CA MET A 343 9.32 -3.46 3.12
C MET A 343 9.03 -4.34 1.91
N ALA A 344 8.74 -5.60 2.21
CA ALA A 344 8.14 -6.53 1.26
C ALA A 344 6.91 -7.17 1.90
N MET A 345 5.88 -7.44 1.11
CA MET A 345 4.72 -8.17 1.57
C MET A 345 4.97 -9.68 1.51
N ARG A 346 4.30 -10.45 2.35
CA ARG A 346 4.30 -11.92 2.22
C ARG A 346 3.22 -12.33 1.23
N ASN A 347 3.60 -13.13 0.24
CA ASN A 347 2.67 -13.76 -0.67
C ASN A 347 2.32 -15.18 -0.21
N THR A 348 1.33 -15.79 -0.83
CA THR A 348 0.92 -17.17 -0.54
C THR A 348 1.99 -18.20 -0.91
N ARG A 349 1.96 -19.37 -0.26
CA ARG A 349 2.83 -20.50 -0.64
C ARG A 349 2.42 -21.08 -2.00
N PRO A 350 3.34 -21.71 -2.75
CA PRO A 350 2.99 -22.34 -4.03
C PRO A 350 1.93 -23.45 -3.93
N ASP A 351 1.75 -24.07 -2.75
CA ASP A 351 0.71 -25.09 -2.52
C ASP A 351 -0.60 -24.52 -1.93
N TRP A 352 -0.75 -23.19 -1.91
CA TRP A 352 -1.97 -22.51 -1.48
C TRP A 352 -3.01 -22.55 -2.60
N LEU A 353 -3.79 -23.63 -2.61
CA LEU A 353 -4.89 -23.86 -3.55
C LEU A 353 -6.19 -23.93 -2.74
N VAL A 354 -6.99 -22.87 -2.77
CA VAL A 354 -8.22 -22.74 -1.95
C VAL A 354 -9.45 -22.86 -2.82
N GLY A 355 -10.31 -23.82 -2.53
CA GLY A 355 -11.57 -24.00 -3.28
C GLY A 355 -12.63 -23.00 -2.83
N VAL A 356 -13.13 -22.22 -3.79
CA VAL A 356 -14.23 -21.26 -3.63
C VAL A 356 -15.39 -21.66 -4.53
N LYS A 357 -16.60 -21.27 -4.15
CA LYS A 357 -17.84 -21.57 -4.86
C LYS A 357 -18.55 -20.29 -5.27
N ALA A 358 -19.29 -20.35 -6.37
CA ALA A 358 -20.23 -19.30 -6.74
C ALA A 358 -21.16 -18.98 -5.56
N GLY A 359 -21.32 -17.69 -5.26
CA GLY A 359 -22.10 -17.20 -4.13
C GLY A 359 -21.33 -17.11 -2.80
N ASP A 360 -20.12 -17.68 -2.69
CA ASP A 360 -19.24 -17.35 -1.56
C ASP A 360 -18.93 -15.85 -1.57
N THR A 361 -18.67 -15.27 -0.39
CA THR A 361 -18.22 -13.88 -0.27
C THR A 361 -16.80 -13.83 0.26
N LEU A 362 -15.88 -13.31 -0.55
CA LEU A 362 -14.55 -12.92 -0.08
C LEU A 362 -14.62 -11.58 0.65
N GLU A 363 -13.77 -11.44 1.65
CA GLU A 363 -13.68 -10.24 2.47
C GLU A 363 -12.23 -9.89 2.75
N VAL A 364 -11.90 -8.59 2.63
CA VAL A 364 -10.58 -8.07 2.96
C VAL A 364 -10.60 -7.13 4.16
N THR A 365 -9.52 -7.13 4.93
CA THR A 365 -9.23 -6.11 5.95
C THR A 365 -7.77 -5.71 5.87
N THR A 366 -7.44 -4.53 6.40
CA THR A 366 -6.04 -4.08 6.51
C THR A 366 -5.74 -3.60 7.92
N THR A 367 -4.51 -3.83 8.38
CA THR A 367 -4.06 -3.46 9.72
C THR A 367 -2.95 -2.44 9.63
N TYR A 368 -3.09 -1.31 10.32
CA TYR A 368 -2.05 -0.27 10.41
C TYR A 368 -1.56 -0.11 11.85
N GLU A 369 -0.28 0.23 12.00
CA GLU A 369 0.26 0.68 13.28
C GLU A 369 -0.28 2.07 13.60
N THR A 370 -0.47 2.42 14.87
CA THR A 370 -0.94 3.76 15.24
C THR A 370 -0.22 4.31 16.47
N LYS A 371 0.86 3.68 16.92
CA LYS A 371 1.58 4.15 18.11
C LYS A 371 2.54 5.29 17.77
N ARG A 372 3.18 5.18 16.60
CA ARG A 372 4.35 5.98 16.30
C ARG A 372 3.97 7.22 15.53
N ALA A 373 3.15 7.07 14.50
CA ALA A 373 2.80 8.16 13.60
C ALA A 373 1.30 8.15 13.25
N SER A 374 0.89 9.23 12.59
CA SER A 374 -0.30 9.21 11.74
C SER A 374 0.13 8.81 10.34
N TRP A 375 -0.73 8.06 9.66
CA TRP A 375 -0.52 7.56 8.30
C TRP A 375 -1.65 8.09 7.45
N TYR A 376 -1.26 8.73 6.37
CA TYR A 376 -2.16 9.42 5.46
C TYR A 376 -2.09 8.71 4.13
N GLU A 377 -3.21 8.68 3.44
CA GLU A 377 -3.36 8.03 2.13
C GLU A 377 -3.16 6.51 2.15
N ASN A 378 -3.35 5.85 3.30
CA ASN A 378 -3.23 4.40 3.46
C ASN A 378 -4.01 3.62 2.41
N MET A 379 -3.43 2.53 1.94
CA MET A 379 -4.10 1.54 1.10
C MET A 379 -4.35 0.21 1.82
N GLY A 380 -5.35 -0.54 1.35
CA GLY A 380 -5.71 -1.85 1.87
C GLY A 380 -6.07 -2.80 0.75
N ILE A 381 -5.22 -2.89 -0.28
CA ILE A 381 -5.46 -3.70 -1.47
C ILE A 381 -5.08 -5.15 -1.16
N HIS A 382 -5.85 -6.10 -1.69
CA HIS A 382 -5.54 -7.52 -1.69
C HIS A 382 -5.72 -8.06 -3.11
N ILE A 383 -4.60 -8.41 -3.74
CA ILE A 383 -4.55 -8.94 -5.10
C ILE A 383 -4.54 -10.46 -5.00
N GLY A 384 -5.65 -11.09 -5.37
CA GLY A 384 -5.76 -12.55 -5.50
C GLY A 384 -5.82 -12.98 -6.96
N TYR A 385 -5.51 -14.24 -7.24
CA TYR A 385 -5.72 -14.84 -8.56
C TYR A 385 -6.49 -16.14 -8.43
N MET A 386 -7.49 -16.30 -9.29
CA MET A 386 -8.40 -17.43 -9.30
C MET A 386 -8.31 -18.16 -10.64
N ALA A 387 -8.14 -19.49 -10.60
CA ALA A 387 -8.38 -20.35 -11.75
C ALA A 387 -9.81 -20.90 -11.67
N ASP A 388 -10.54 -20.87 -12.78
CA ASP A 388 -11.90 -21.39 -12.84
C ASP A 388 -11.93 -22.92 -12.67
N GLY A 389 -13.01 -23.45 -12.09
CA GLY A 389 -13.24 -24.89 -11.90
C GLY A 389 -12.69 -25.47 -10.57
N ASP A 390 -12.54 -26.78 -10.52
CA ASP A 390 -12.25 -27.53 -9.29
C ASP A 390 -10.75 -27.65 -8.95
N GLY A 391 -10.46 -28.37 -7.85
CA GLY A 391 -9.11 -28.77 -7.45
C GLY A 391 -8.56 -28.06 -6.20
N GLY A 392 -9.31 -27.11 -5.64
CA GLY A 392 -8.94 -26.40 -4.43
C GLY A 392 -9.26 -27.15 -3.14
N LYS A 393 -8.49 -26.87 -2.08
CA LYS A 393 -8.76 -27.38 -0.72
C LYS A 393 -10.00 -26.69 -0.15
N ASN A 394 -10.96 -27.44 0.39
CA ASN A 394 -12.07 -26.86 1.16
C ASN A 394 -11.52 -26.20 2.45
N PRO A 395 -11.58 -24.86 2.59
CA PRO A 395 -10.97 -24.15 3.72
C PRO A 395 -11.69 -24.42 5.06
N TYR A 396 -12.96 -24.87 5.04
CA TYR A 396 -13.68 -25.25 6.26
C TYR A 396 -13.25 -26.61 6.83
N LYS A 397 -12.62 -27.43 6.00
CA LYS A 397 -12.12 -28.77 6.34
C LYS A 397 -10.61 -28.81 6.52
N THR A 398 -9.87 -28.05 5.72
CA THR A 398 -8.41 -28.08 5.66
C THR A 398 -7.87 -26.69 5.96
N ARG A 399 -6.89 -26.59 6.87
CA ARG A 399 -6.19 -25.33 7.09
C ARG A 399 -5.47 -24.90 5.81
N VAL A 400 -5.73 -23.65 5.40
CA VAL A 400 -5.08 -22.99 4.27
C VAL A 400 -4.31 -21.73 4.69
N ASP A 401 -4.69 -21.09 5.80
CA ASP A 401 -3.97 -19.97 6.40
C ASP A 401 -2.61 -20.43 6.95
N TYR A 402 -1.60 -20.32 6.09
CA TYR A 402 -0.19 -20.51 6.44
C TYR A 402 0.57 -19.23 6.11
N LEU A 403 1.57 -18.93 6.94
CA LEU A 403 2.54 -17.90 6.62
C LEU A 403 3.30 -18.30 5.35
N GLY A 404 3.20 -17.47 4.32
CA GLY A 404 3.94 -17.66 3.08
C GLY A 404 5.31 -16.97 3.09
N PRO A 405 6.08 -17.11 1.99
CA PRO A 405 7.40 -16.50 1.87
C PRO A 405 7.31 -14.97 1.85
N VAL A 406 8.43 -14.30 2.10
CA VAL A 406 8.56 -12.86 1.81
C VAL A 406 8.76 -12.72 0.31
N ASN A 407 8.07 -11.79 -0.32
CA ASN A 407 7.96 -11.71 -1.79
C ASN A 407 9.32 -11.56 -2.49
N HIS A 408 10.15 -10.63 -2.02
CA HIS A 408 11.50 -10.35 -2.53
C HIS A 408 12.43 -9.99 -1.35
N PRO A 409 13.77 -10.10 -1.48
CA PRO A 409 14.73 -9.71 -0.44
C PRO A 409 14.86 -8.17 -0.31
N HIS A 410 15.63 -7.70 0.66
CA HIS A 410 15.97 -6.28 0.76
C HIS A 410 16.70 -5.78 -0.49
N TYR A 411 16.42 -4.52 -0.88
CA TYR A 411 16.98 -3.88 -2.06
C TYR A 411 17.99 -2.76 -1.75
N PRO A 412 19.13 -2.68 -2.44
CA PRO A 412 20.17 -1.69 -2.15
C PRO A 412 19.73 -0.21 -2.23
N GLU A 413 18.80 0.12 -3.11
CA GLU A 413 18.26 1.47 -3.30
C GLU A 413 17.51 2.01 -2.06
N ASN A 414 17.14 1.12 -1.13
CA ASN A 414 16.47 1.45 0.12
C ASN A 414 17.44 1.71 1.29
N ASN A 415 18.76 1.75 1.07
CA ASN A 415 19.74 1.97 2.14
C ASN A 415 19.85 3.43 2.63
N ASP A 416 19.07 4.35 2.07
CA ASP A 416 19.03 5.75 2.50
C ASP A 416 17.89 6.00 3.49
N HIS A 417 18.13 5.62 4.75
CA HIS A 417 17.15 5.60 5.82
C HIS A 417 16.72 6.99 6.33
N GLY A 418 17.59 7.99 6.24
CA GLY A 418 17.39 9.29 6.89
C GLY A 418 17.51 9.24 8.42
N GLY A 419 17.07 10.30 9.09
CA GLY A 419 17.01 10.38 10.55
C GLY A 419 18.38 10.51 11.24
N LYS A 420 19.40 10.95 10.52
CA LYS A 420 20.79 11.08 10.98
C LYS A 420 21.34 12.49 10.74
N LEU A 421 22.62 12.70 11.04
CA LEU A 421 23.37 13.88 10.62
C LEU A 421 23.87 13.70 9.17
N PRO A 422 24.13 14.79 8.42
CA PRO A 422 23.87 16.19 8.79
C PRO A 422 22.36 16.50 8.89
N THR A 423 22.01 17.51 9.69
CA THR A 423 20.62 18.00 9.76
C THR A 423 20.29 18.79 8.49
N VAL A 424 18.99 18.85 8.13
CA VAL A 424 18.49 19.70 7.04
C VAL A 424 18.45 21.19 7.42
N GLY A 425 18.61 21.48 8.71
CA GLY A 425 18.74 22.84 9.23
C GLY A 425 18.89 22.89 10.76
N PRO A 426 18.89 24.10 11.36
CA PRO A 426 18.99 24.27 12.80
C PRO A 426 17.79 23.69 13.56
N ASP A 427 17.90 23.57 14.88
CA ASP A 427 16.76 23.22 15.73
C ASP A 427 15.86 24.45 15.91
N PRO A 428 14.63 24.45 15.36
CA PRO A 428 13.75 25.61 15.42
C PRO A 428 13.25 25.91 16.83
N THR A 429 13.36 24.98 17.78
CA THR A 429 12.99 25.23 19.18
C THR A 429 13.99 26.12 19.90
N LEU A 430 15.21 26.22 19.38
CA LEU A 430 16.30 27.05 19.91
C LEU A 430 16.45 28.39 19.16
N LEU A 431 15.77 28.55 18.02
CA LEU A 431 15.80 29.78 17.24
C LEU A 431 14.94 30.88 17.89
N PRO A 432 15.34 32.16 17.76
CA PRO A 432 14.52 33.28 18.18
C PRO A 432 13.22 33.37 17.37
N ASN A 433 12.30 34.23 17.84
CA ASN A 433 11.06 34.50 17.12
C ASN A 433 11.35 35.18 15.77
N GLY A 434 10.64 34.74 14.74
CA GLY A 434 10.51 35.45 13.48
C GLY A 434 9.49 36.59 13.57
N PRO A 435 9.11 37.18 12.42
CA PRO A 435 8.09 38.22 12.37
C PRO A 435 6.70 37.70 12.80
N MET A 436 5.86 38.62 13.29
CA MET A 436 4.42 38.38 13.43
C MET A 436 3.77 38.32 12.05
N VAL A 437 2.90 37.35 11.82
CA VAL A 437 2.29 37.11 10.51
C VAL A 437 0.97 37.85 10.37
N SER A 438 0.72 38.43 9.19
CA SER A 438 -0.59 38.94 8.79
C SER A 438 -1.09 38.44 7.42
N ASN A 439 -0.25 37.77 6.63
CA ASN A 439 -0.57 37.31 5.26
C ASN A 439 -0.34 35.81 5.10
N PRO A 440 -0.93 35.18 4.06
CA PRO A 440 -0.58 33.83 3.67
C PRO A 440 0.92 33.68 3.34
N PHE A 441 1.51 32.57 3.77
CA PHE A 441 2.83 32.12 3.33
C PHE A 441 2.72 31.55 1.94
N THR A 442 3.47 32.12 0.99
CA THR A 442 3.59 31.54 -0.34
C THR A 442 4.60 30.41 -0.32
N ILE A 443 4.15 29.19 -0.64
CA ILE A 443 4.99 28.03 -0.92
C ILE A 443 5.49 28.16 -2.35
N SER A 444 6.80 28.18 -2.51
CA SER A 444 7.44 28.33 -3.82
C SER A 444 8.86 27.80 -3.76
N ASP A 445 9.36 27.30 -4.89
CA ASP A 445 10.74 26.82 -5.07
C ASP A 445 11.16 25.86 -3.94
N TYR A 446 10.27 24.90 -3.68
CA TYR A 446 10.43 23.91 -2.62
C TYR A 446 10.65 24.53 -1.23
N SER A 447 10.14 25.72 -0.93
CA SER A 447 10.29 26.39 0.36
C SER A 447 8.93 26.78 0.95
N PHE A 448 8.77 26.63 2.27
CA PHE A 448 7.60 27.15 2.98
C PHE A 448 7.69 28.66 3.27
N GLY A 449 8.78 29.32 2.86
CA GLY A 449 9.04 30.71 3.19
C GLY A 449 9.64 30.86 4.60
N GLN A 450 9.24 31.92 5.32
CA GLN A 450 9.76 32.22 6.66
C GLN A 450 9.57 31.03 7.62
N GLY A 451 10.65 30.63 8.30
CA GLY A 451 10.68 29.47 9.18
C GLY A 451 11.06 28.14 8.48
N ASP A 452 11.39 28.17 7.18
CA ASP A 452 11.95 27.01 6.48
C ASP A 452 13.39 26.74 6.96
N PHE A 453 13.70 25.47 7.23
CA PHE A 453 14.94 25.07 7.90
C PHE A 453 16.19 25.28 7.03
N ARG A 454 16.03 25.35 5.71
CA ARG A 454 17.15 25.49 4.77
C ARG A 454 17.51 26.94 4.51
N LEU A 455 16.69 27.89 4.96
CA LEU A 455 16.97 29.31 4.79
C LEU A 455 18.02 29.79 5.82
N PRO A 456 18.86 30.78 5.47
CA PRO A 456 19.89 31.27 6.37
C PRO A 456 19.36 32.33 7.36
N GLY A 457 20.06 32.47 8.49
CA GLY A 457 19.88 33.60 9.41
C GLY A 457 18.45 33.75 9.93
N SER A 458 17.96 34.99 9.97
CA SER A 458 16.63 35.31 10.51
C SER A 458 15.48 34.75 9.69
N LEU A 459 15.70 34.34 8.44
CA LEU A 459 14.67 33.70 7.61
C LEU A 459 14.31 32.29 8.10
N ALA A 460 15.21 31.62 8.83
CA ALA A 460 14.93 30.34 9.48
C ALA A 460 14.10 30.47 10.77
N ASN A 461 14.01 31.67 11.33
CA ASN A 461 13.30 31.87 12.60
C ASN A 461 11.81 31.55 12.42
N PRO A 462 11.19 30.75 13.31
CA PRO A 462 9.78 30.41 13.20
C PRO A 462 8.92 31.68 13.25
N ALA A 463 8.07 31.87 12.24
CA ALA A 463 7.11 32.96 12.22
C ALA A 463 6.10 32.82 13.36
N VAL A 464 5.56 33.94 13.83
CA VAL A 464 4.81 34.00 15.10
C VAL A 464 3.36 34.45 14.89
N VAL A 465 2.45 33.82 15.64
CA VAL A 465 1.08 34.32 15.89
C VAL A 465 0.72 34.17 17.36
N GLU A 466 -0.29 34.90 17.84
CA GLU A 466 -0.81 34.73 19.19
C GLU A 466 -1.72 33.50 19.31
N LYS A 467 -1.86 32.97 20.52
CA LYS A 467 -2.76 31.84 20.81
C LYS A 467 -4.20 32.16 20.37
N GLY A 468 -4.75 31.32 19.50
CA GLY A 468 -6.09 31.47 18.92
C GLY A 468 -6.07 31.97 17.49
N GLU A 469 -4.93 32.45 16.99
CA GLU A 469 -4.71 32.83 15.61
C GLU A 469 -4.22 31.65 14.77
N THR A 470 -4.11 31.87 13.46
CA THR A 470 -3.84 30.83 12.46
C THR A 470 -2.78 31.27 11.46
N PHE A 471 -2.10 30.30 10.86
CA PHE A 471 -1.23 30.49 9.71
C PHE A 471 -1.94 29.99 8.45
N THR A 472 -1.88 30.76 7.37
CA THR A 472 -2.39 30.34 6.06
C THR A 472 -1.22 30.12 5.12
N PHE A 473 -1.22 29.02 4.38
CA PHE A 473 -0.24 28.70 3.36
C PHE A 473 -0.94 28.63 2.01
N GLY A 474 -0.27 29.07 0.94
CA GLY A 474 -0.79 29.01 -0.42
C GLY A 474 0.31 28.66 -1.40
N LEU A 475 -0.01 27.85 -2.40
CA LEU A 475 0.91 27.57 -3.51
C LEU A 475 1.16 28.84 -4.32
N SER A 476 2.39 29.01 -4.81
CA SER A 476 2.70 30.02 -5.82
C SER A 476 2.06 29.67 -7.16
N GLU A 477 1.78 30.69 -7.98
CA GLU A 477 1.27 30.48 -9.35
C GLU A 477 2.20 29.57 -10.18
N SER A 478 3.53 29.73 -10.04
CA SER A 478 4.49 28.85 -10.73
C SER A 478 4.34 27.38 -10.30
N ASP A 479 4.13 27.11 -9.02
CA ASP A 479 3.95 25.73 -8.53
C ASP A 479 2.62 25.16 -9.05
N ILE A 480 1.57 25.98 -9.14
CA ILE A 480 0.28 25.59 -9.72
C ILE A 480 0.42 25.26 -11.20
N GLU A 481 1.04 26.15 -11.98
CA GLU A 481 1.24 25.98 -13.43
C GLU A 481 2.10 24.75 -13.77
N LYS A 482 3.11 24.46 -12.94
CA LYS A 482 4.03 23.32 -13.13
C LYS A 482 3.54 22.04 -12.46
N GLU A 483 2.39 22.09 -11.78
CA GLU A 483 1.84 20.98 -10.99
C GLU A 483 2.79 20.46 -9.90
N VAL A 484 3.52 21.36 -9.23
CA VAL A 484 4.36 21.06 -8.07
C VAL A 484 3.52 21.15 -6.81
N TRP A 485 3.04 19.99 -6.37
CA TRP A 485 2.10 19.89 -5.25
C TRP A 485 2.80 19.70 -3.91
N HIS A 486 2.28 20.34 -2.87
CA HIS A 486 2.89 20.35 -1.54
C HIS A 486 1.92 19.92 -0.46
N SER A 487 2.45 19.57 0.71
CA SER A 487 1.68 19.24 1.90
C SER A 487 2.35 19.79 3.16
N LEU A 488 1.57 19.94 4.22
CA LEU A 488 2.02 20.39 5.53
C LEU A 488 1.54 19.40 6.58
N THR A 489 2.43 18.52 6.99
CA THR A 489 2.14 17.46 7.96
C THR A 489 2.96 17.68 9.22
N SER A 490 2.32 17.66 10.39
CA SER A 490 3.03 17.90 11.63
C SER A 490 3.97 16.75 12.00
N CYS A 491 5.17 17.10 12.44
CA CYS A 491 6.19 16.16 12.91
C CYS A 491 6.71 16.58 14.27
N LYS A 492 7.29 15.64 15.01
CA LYS A 492 7.83 15.93 16.34
C LYS A 492 9.09 16.78 16.23
N ALA A 493 9.07 17.92 16.93
CA ALA A 493 10.23 18.80 17.05
C ALA A 493 11.45 18.03 17.62
N PRO A 494 12.67 18.27 17.10
CA PRO A 494 13.02 19.36 16.18
C PRO A 494 12.78 19.06 14.70
N CYS A 495 12.40 17.83 14.32
CA CYS A 495 12.08 17.44 12.93
C CYS A 495 13.18 17.75 11.87
N ASN A 496 14.43 17.94 12.28
CA ASN A 496 15.48 18.53 11.44
C ASN A 496 16.56 17.55 10.97
N LYS A 497 16.42 16.24 11.20
CA LYS A 497 17.44 15.27 10.77
C LYS A 497 17.39 15.04 9.26
N SER A 498 18.42 14.37 8.72
CA SER A 498 18.52 14.05 7.29
C SER A 498 17.28 13.33 6.77
N THR A 499 16.86 13.68 5.56
CA THR A 499 15.77 13.00 4.85
C THR A 499 16.18 11.59 4.44
N GLY A 500 15.22 10.67 4.42
CA GLY A 500 15.36 9.35 3.82
C GLY A 500 14.06 8.57 3.93
N ILE A 501 14.10 7.30 3.57
CA ILE A 501 12.89 6.48 3.46
C ILE A 501 12.15 6.25 4.78
N ALA A 502 12.78 6.52 5.94
CA ALA A 502 12.22 6.31 7.27
C ALA A 502 12.07 7.60 8.09
N TYR A 503 12.40 8.76 7.50
CA TYR A 503 12.34 10.06 8.18
C TYR A 503 12.18 11.21 7.18
N PRO A 504 11.28 12.17 7.42
CA PRO A 504 10.59 12.51 8.67
C PRO A 504 9.36 11.63 8.94
N ILE A 505 8.78 11.78 10.13
CA ILE A 505 7.63 10.99 10.57
C ILE A 505 6.52 11.95 10.99
N ALA A 506 5.27 11.63 10.64
CA ALA A 506 4.08 12.38 11.04
C ALA A 506 3.66 12.10 12.50
N ASP A 507 4.57 12.38 13.44
CA ASP A 507 4.45 12.03 14.85
C ASP A 507 4.30 13.24 15.80
N GLY A 508 3.98 14.41 15.24
CA GLY A 508 3.81 15.67 15.96
C GLY A 508 2.92 15.56 17.20
N SER A 509 3.26 16.32 18.24
CA SER A 509 2.52 16.36 19.51
C SER A 509 1.10 16.91 19.31
N PHE A 510 0.98 17.93 18.47
CA PHE A 510 -0.30 18.39 17.93
C PHE A 510 -0.40 17.97 16.47
N ARG A 511 -1.45 17.22 16.14
CA ARG A 511 -1.64 16.63 14.82
C ARG A 511 -2.34 17.60 13.87
N PHE A 512 -1.73 17.85 12.71
CA PHE A 512 -2.41 18.44 11.56
C PHE A 512 -1.81 17.91 10.25
N ASP A 513 -2.62 17.94 9.20
CA ASP A 513 -2.23 17.63 7.82
C ASP A 513 -3.09 18.46 6.87
N SER A 514 -2.47 18.98 5.80
CA SER A 514 -3.17 19.78 4.79
C SER A 514 -3.79 18.94 3.68
N GLY A 515 -3.45 17.66 3.57
CA GLY A 515 -3.49 16.90 2.32
C GLY A 515 -2.50 17.45 1.29
N GLN A 516 -2.47 16.83 0.10
CA GLN A 516 -1.72 17.36 -1.04
C GLN A 516 -2.45 18.55 -1.65
N LEU A 517 -1.95 19.76 -1.42
CA LEU A 517 -2.46 20.98 -2.03
C LEU A 517 -2.21 20.96 -3.53
N GLY A 518 -3.24 21.25 -4.31
CA GLY A 518 -3.24 21.22 -5.77
C GLY A 518 -4.66 21.07 -6.33
N VAL A 519 -4.80 21.19 -7.64
CA VAL A 519 -6.08 21.14 -8.39
C VAL A 519 -6.03 20.20 -9.60
N GLY A 520 -5.11 19.22 -9.56
CA GLY A 520 -4.81 18.30 -10.66
C GLY A 520 -5.52 16.95 -10.61
N GLY A 521 -6.59 16.79 -9.84
CA GLY A 521 -7.18 15.48 -9.55
C GLY A 521 -6.40 14.70 -8.49
N ALA A 522 -6.84 13.47 -8.20
CA ALA A 522 -6.16 12.60 -7.24
C ALA A 522 -4.65 12.48 -7.57
N PRO A 523 -3.76 12.67 -6.58
CA PRO A 523 -4.03 12.63 -5.14
C PRO A 523 -4.27 14.00 -4.47
N THR A 524 -4.51 15.09 -5.22
CA THR A 524 -4.72 16.41 -4.61
C THR A 524 -6.04 16.47 -3.82
N VAL A 525 -6.10 17.43 -2.90
CA VAL A 525 -7.33 17.77 -2.16
C VAL A 525 -8.16 18.88 -2.81
N GLU A 526 -7.93 19.17 -4.09
CA GLU A 526 -8.66 20.16 -4.89
C GLU A 526 -8.71 21.56 -4.25
N ARG A 527 -7.58 22.00 -3.68
CA ARG A 527 -7.37 23.35 -3.15
C ARG A 527 -5.89 23.72 -3.16
N THR A 528 -5.61 25.00 -3.38
CA THR A 528 -4.23 25.54 -3.42
C THR A 528 -3.82 26.28 -2.15
N THR A 529 -4.74 26.44 -1.19
CA THR A 529 -4.47 27.10 0.09
C THR A 529 -4.94 26.23 1.27
N TRP A 530 -4.30 26.42 2.42
CA TRP A 530 -4.67 25.75 3.66
C TRP A 530 -4.34 26.59 4.89
N THR A 531 -5.22 26.53 5.89
CA THR A 531 -5.07 27.27 7.14
C THR A 531 -4.94 26.29 8.30
N THR A 532 -3.97 26.52 9.18
CA THR A 532 -3.76 25.72 10.39
C THR A 532 -4.97 25.78 11.33
N PRO A 533 -5.21 24.76 12.17
CA PRO A 533 -6.21 24.86 13.23
C PRO A 533 -5.93 26.04 14.20
N ALA A 534 -6.97 26.78 14.58
CA ALA A 534 -6.86 27.93 15.51
C ALA A 534 -6.50 27.53 16.95
N ASN A 535 -6.60 26.24 17.28
CA ASN A 535 -6.36 25.70 18.61
C ASN A 535 -4.94 25.11 18.76
N LEU A 536 -3.98 25.54 17.93
CA LEU A 536 -2.57 25.19 18.13
C LEU A 536 -2.11 25.58 19.54
N PRO A 537 -1.48 24.67 20.31
CA PRO A 537 -0.93 24.97 21.62
C PRO A 537 0.18 26.03 21.55
N VAL A 538 0.43 26.75 22.64
CA VAL A 538 1.61 27.62 22.76
C VAL A 538 2.88 26.78 22.61
N GLY A 539 3.82 27.24 21.78
CA GLY A 539 5.08 26.55 21.50
C GLY A 539 5.49 26.59 20.02
N THR A 540 6.58 25.90 19.72
CA THR A 540 7.07 25.71 18.35
C THR A 540 6.47 24.45 17.75
N HIS A 541 5.85 24.57 16.58
CA HIS A 541 5.28 23.45 15.83
C HIS A 541 6.08 23.24 14.55
N THR A 542 6.60 22.03 14.39
CA THR A 542 7.36 21.64 13.21
C THR A 542 6.51 20.82 12.26
N PHE A 543 6.74 21.00 10.96
CA PHE A 543 6.03 20.28 9.91
C PHE A 543 6.93 20.03 8.70
N PHE A 544 6.46 19.15 7.82
CA PHE A 544 7.16 18.79 6.60
C PHE A 544 6.18 18.55 5.44
N CYS A 545 6.72 18.57 4.22
CA CYS A 545 5.99 18.07 3.05
C CYS A 545 6.19 16.56 2.90
N ARG A 546 5.11 15.77 2.90
CA ARG A 546 5.16 14.32 2.67
C ARG A 546 5.60 13.96 1.24
N ILE A 547 5.41 14.87 0.30
CA ILE A 547 5.73 14.69 -1.12
C ILE A 547 7.21 15.01 -1.37
N HIS A 548 7.70 16.10 -0.78
CA HIS A 548 9.10 16.50 -0.83
C HIS A 548 9.68 16.55 0.58
N PRO A 549 10.08 15.40 1.15
CA PRO A 549 10.49 15.33 2.55
C PRO A 549 11.85 15.96 2.80
N LEU A 550 12.41 16.78 1.92
CA LEU A 550 13.48 17.73 2.27
C LEU A 550 12.90 19.03 2.86
N MET A 551 11.64 19.37 2.54
CA MET A 551 11.00 20.60 2.98
C MET A 551 10.59 20.47 4.45
N ARG A 552 11.10 21.38 5.28
CA ARG A 552 10.81 21.47 6.71
C ARG A 552 10.53 22.90 7.08
N GLY A 553 9.49 23.09 7.89
CA GLY A 553 9.13 24.39 8.41
C GLY A 553 8.83 24.34 9.90
N ALA A 554 8.91 25.50 10.53
CA ALA A 554 8.41 25.71 11.87
C ALA A 554 7.63 27.02 11.97
N ILE A 555 6.56 26.97 12.75
CA ILE A 555 5.76 28.11 13.18
C ILE A 555 5.73 28.15 14.70
N ARG A 556 5.46 29.32 15.28
CA ARG A 556 5.43 29.49 16.73
C ARG A 556 4.16 30.20 17.17
N VAL A 557 3.49 29.60 18.15
CA VAL A 557 2.35 30.21 18.83
C VAL A 557 2.84 30.75 20.16
N VAL A 558 2.68 32.05 20.39
CA VAL A 558 2.98 32.70 21.67
C VAL A 558 1.71 32.88 22.50
N PRO A 559 1.81 33.03 23.83
CA PRO A 559 0.67 33.45 24.63
C PRO A 559 0.08 34.74 24.06
N LYS A 560 -1.25 34.86 24.11
CA LYS A 560 -1.89 36.14 23.86
C LYS A 560 -1.34 37.14 24.86
N ASN A 561 -0.79 38.27 24.41
CA ASN A 561 -0.42 39.33 25.35
C ASN A 561 -1.72 39.77 26.04
N GLY A 562 -1.87 39.44 27.32
CA GLY A 562 -2.94 40.00 28.13
C GLY A 562 -2.75 41.51 28.14
N GLY A 563 -3.76 42.26 27.72
CA GLY A 563 -3.85 43.67 28.09
C GLY A 563 -3.94 43.84 29.60
#